data_AF-A0A1F7RT84-F1
#
_entry.id   AF-A0A1F7RT84-F1
#
_cell.length_a   1.000
_cell.length_b   1.000
_cell.length_c   1.000
_cell.angle_alpha   90.00
_cell.angle_beta   90.00
_cell.angle_gamma   90.00
#
_symmetry.space_group_name_H-M   'P 1'
#
loop_
_entity.id
_entity.type
_entity.pdbx_description
1 polymer ?
#
loop_
_entity_poly.entity_id
_entity_poly.type
_entity_poly.pdbx_seq_one_letter_code
_entity_poly.pdbx_strand_id
1 'polypeptide(L)'
;MIFSINFLSKLAAILLVGIFCLSECVLVKKNLSENFQDFKQDLRIVVLPIENLSGTAVPLKDIKESLIKNFKIHGLSIFENEELEKFMARNRVRYTGGIDAATAEAFKKEIGVDAVLITSVELYNETDPSKIALICRLVSTGSNPVILWMDSVGLSGDDLPGILGLGLIEDPHLLMEKATESLAASLRRYLAGNIERAGVKKSKKIFNPKVFYNIPFLSPDNRYTVAVIPFFNDSTRKNAGEIIMLHFVMQMMKQKNYNIIEPGIIRQELLKMRLIMNVGISLSDADLILSDLNADLMLSGRIMSYDDYIGFFGKAKVDFSAQLLSKMERKIVWRSKSFNEGDDRVFLFDWGKVNTASVMASEMVRIAVESMVKQ
;
A
#
# COMPACT_ATOMS: atom_id res chain seq x y z
N MET A 1 46.39 -24.62 36.65
CA MET A 1 45.52 -23.78 35.81
C MET A 1 44.28 -24.60 35.46
N ILE A 2 43.23 -24.51 36.27
CA ILE A 2 42.06 -25.39 36.22
C ILE A 2 40.97 -24.67 35.41
N PHE A 3 40.74 -25.10 34.17
CA PHE A 3 39.60 -24.62 33.39
C PHE A 3 38.35 -25.42 33.77
N SER A 4 37.36 -24.71 34.30
CA SER A 4 36.10 -25.26 34.80
C SER A 4 35.22 -25.78 33.67
N ILE A 5 34.79 -27.05 33.80
CA ILE A 5 33.89 -27.79 32.89
C ILE A 5 32.48 -27.16 32.80
N ASN A 6 32.15 -26.20 33.67
CA ASN A 6 30.82 -25.58 33.75
C ASN A 6 30.53 -24.49 32.71
N PHE A 7 31.52 -24.09 31.89
CA PHE A 7 31.31 -23.03 30.90
C PHE A 7 30.82 -23.56 29.54
N LEU A 8 31.24 -24.77 29.14
CA LEU A 8 30.81 -25.38 27.88
C LEU A 8 29.34 -25.83 27.90
N SER A 9 28.84 -26.31 29.05
CA SER A 9 27.44 -26.79 29.17
C SER A 9 26.42 -25.65 29.14
N LYS A 10 26.78 -24.46 29.66
CA LYS A 10 25.92 -23.26 29.60
C LYS A 10 25.87 -22.65 28.20
N LEU A 11 26.98 -22.68 27.46
CA LEU A 11 27.00 -22.23 26.05
C LEU A 11 26.19 -23.16 25.15
N ALA A 12 26.23 -24.47 25.37
CA ALA A 12 25.41 -25.44 24.62
C ALA A 12 23.90 -25.27 24.88
N ALA A 13 23.50 -24.96 26.12
CA ALA A 13 22.09 -24.71 26.45
C ALA A 13 21.54 -23.40 25.85
N ILE A 14 22.37 -22.35 25.77
CA ILE A 14 21.98 -21.08 25.15
C ILE A 14 21.89 -21.21 23.62
N LEU A 15 22.76 -22.04 23.00
CA LEU A 15 22.69 -22.31 21.56
C LEU A 15 21.44 -23.13 21.18
N LEU A 16 21.03 -24.10 22.02
CA LEU A 16 19.86 -24.94 21.77
C LEU A 16 18.53 -24.20 21.96
N VAL A 17 18.44 -23.28 22.92
CA VAL A 17 17.24 -22.42 23.10
C VAL A 17 17.16 -21.35 22.01
N GLY A 18 18.29 -20.81 21.55
CA GLY A 18 18.35 -19.87 20.42
C GLY A 18 17.93 -20.50 19.08
N ILE A 19 18.22 -21.78 18.87
CA ILE A 19 17.82 -22.50 17.65
C ILE A 19 16.31 -22.83 17.65
N PHE A 20 15.70 -23.14 18.80
CA PHE A 20 14.27 -23.43 18.88
C PHE A 20 13.38 -22.17 18.73
N CYS A 21 13.80 -21.00 19.22
CA CYS A 21 13.02 -19.76 19.07
C CYS A 21 13.13 -19.13 17.66
N LEU A 22 14.22 -19.36 16.92
CA LEU A 22 14.38 -18.85 15.55
C LEU A 22 13.71 -19.73 14.50
N SER A 23 13.43 -21.00 14.81
CA SER A 23 12.69 -21.89 13.92
C SER A 23 11.20 -21.56 13.82
N GLU A 24 10.56 -21.08 14.89
CA GLU A 24 9.10 -20.87 14.88
C GLU A 24 8.68 -19.69 13.97
N CYS A 25 9.44 -18.60 13.94
CA CYS A 25 9.07 -17.42 13.14
C CYS A 25 9.31 -17.61 11.62
N VAL A 26 10.34 -18.37 11.25
CA VAL A 26 10.63 -18.74 9.84
C VAL A 26 9.66 -19.82 9.35
N LEU A 27 9.28 -20.76 10.21
CA LEU A 27 8.29 -21.79 9.91
C LEU A 27 6.90 -21.18 9.68
N VAL A 28 6.51 -20.15 10.46
CA VAL A 28 5.21 -19.47 10.31
C VAL A 28 5.05 -18.82 8.92
N LYS A 29 6.07 -18.15 8.38
CA LYS A 29 5.95 -17.46 7.07
C LYS A 29 6.17 -18.40 5.88
N LYS A 30 7.03 -19.43 6.02
CA LYS A 30 7.17 -20.48 5.01
C LYS A 30 5.88 -21.31 4.92
N ASN A 31 5.29 -21.66 6.07
CA ASN A 31 3.94 -22.23 6.14
C ASN A 31 2.89 -21.27 5.58
N LEU A 32 2.96 -19.94 5.78
CA LEU A 32 1.96 -19.05 5.17
C LEU A 32 2.08 -18.96 3.65
N SER A 33 3.29 -18.95 3.06
CA SER A 33 3.46 -18.94 1.59
C SER A 33 3.21 -20.31 0.93
N GLU A 34 3.53 -21.40 1.62
CA GLU A 34 3.22 -22.77 1.18
C GLU A 34 1.73 -23.09 1.40
N ASN A 35 1.13 -22.68 2.53
CA ASN A 35 -0.32 -22.77 2.78
C ASN A 35 -1.12 -21.85 1.85
N PHE A 36 -0.60 -20.69 1.41
CA PHE A 36 -1.35 -19.83 0.48
C PHE A 36 -1.53 -20.48 -0.91
N GLN A 37 -0.65 -21.41 -1.29
CA GLN A 37 -0.85 -22.22 -2.50
C GLN A 37 -1.92 -23.32 -2.32
N ASP A 38 -2.15 -23.78 -1.09
CA ASP A 38 -3.26 -24.68 -0.72
C ASP A 38 -4.60 -23.93 -0.51
N PHE A 39 -4.57 -22.64 -0.17
CA PHE A 39 -5.75 -21.77 0.06
C PHE A 39 -6.53 -21.39 -1.22
N LYS A 40 -6.15 -21.94 -2.38
CA LYS A 40 -6.30 -21.28 -3.68
C LYS A 40 -7.67 -21.42 -4.36
N GLN A 41 -8.72 -21.90 -3.69
CA GLN A 41 -10.08 -21.95 -4.27
C GLN A 41 -11.23 -21.50 -3.34
N ASP A 42 -11.03 -21.39 -2.02
CA ASP A 42 -12.14 -21.14 -1.06
C ASP A 42 -11.93 -19.89 -0.16
N LEU A 43 -11.18 -18.88 -0.62
CA LEU A 43 -11.01 -17.64 0.16
C LEU A 43 -12.34 -16.88 0.28
N ARG A 44 -12.89 -16.81 1.50
CA ARG A 44 -14.08 -15.99 1.79
C ARG A 44 -13.68 -14.56 2.05
N ILE A 45 -14.06 -13.66 1.15
CA ILE A 45 -13.65 -12.26 1.17
C ILE A 45 -14.86 -11.37 1.51
N VAL A 46 -14.68 -10.39 2.39
CA VAL A 46 -15.67 -9.32 2.60
C VAL A 46 -15.16 -7.99 2.04
N VAL A 47 -16.05 -7.19 1.45
CA VAL A 47 -15.72 -5.87 0.89
C VAL A 47 -16.20 -4.77 1.83
N LEU A 48 -15.27 -4.04 2.45
CA LEU A 48 -15.62 -2.91 3.32
C LEU A 48 -16.29 -1.77 2.54
N PRO A 49 -17.03 -0.88 3.23
CA PRO A 49 -17.43 0.39 2.62
C PRO A 49 -16.21 1.15 2.09
N ILE A 50 -16.32 1.65 0.86
CA ILE A 50 -15.23 2.31 0.16
C ILE A 50 -14.90 3.63 0.85
N GLU A 51 -13.61 3.87 1.07
CA GLU A 51 -13.11 5.12 1.60
C GLU A 51 -12.98 6.18 0.50
N ASN A 52 -13.47 7.38 0.79
CA ASN A 52 -13.31 8.51 -0.11
C ASN A 52 -12.10 9.38 0.29
N LEU A 53 -10.95 9.13 -0.34
CA LEU A 53 -9.78 10.01 -0.23
C LEU A 53 -9.81 11.14 -1.27
N SER A 54 -10.77 11.12 -2.20
CA SER A 54 -10.85 12.02 -3.35
C SER A 54 -11.26 13.44 -2.99
N GLY A 55 -11.75 13.70 -1.78
CA GLY A 55 -12.18 15.02 -1.34
C GLY A 55 -13.31 15.65 -2.19
N THR A 56 -13.92 14.89 -3.08
CA THR A 56 -15.03 15.28 -3.97
C THR A 56 -16.21 14.35 -3.73
N ALA A 57 -17.39 14.67 -4.29
CA ALA A 57 -18.51 13.75 -4.30
C ALA A 57 -18.19 12.56 -5.23
N VAL A 58 -18.49 11.33 -4.76
CA VAL A 58 -18.18 10.09 -5.47
C VAL A 58 -19.35 9.12 -5.35
N PRO A 59 -19.76 8.42 -6.43
CA PRO A 59 -20.76 7.36 -6.38
C PRO A 59 -20.16 6.08 -5.77
N LEU A 60 -19.89 6.09 -4.46
CA LEU A 60 -19.23 4.98 -3.75
C LEU A 60 -20.00 3.65 -3.86
N LYS A 61 -21.33 3.71 -3.93
CA LYS A 61 -22.18 2.53 -4.10
C LYS A 61 -21.94 1.85 -5.45
N ASP A 62 -21.95 2.64 -6.53
CA ASP A 62 -21.77 2.14 -7.89
C ASP A 62 -20.37 1.56 -8.09
N ILE A 63 -19.34 2.21 -7.54
CA ILE A 63 -17.97 1.67 -7.53
C ILE A 63 -17.91 0.33 -6.78
N LYS A 64 -18.56 0.24 -5.61
CA LYS A 64 -18.59 -0.99 -4.81
C LYS A 64 -19.30 -2.12 -5.56
N GLU A 65 -20.45 -1.86 -6.16
CA GLU A 65 -21.20 -2.84 -6.94
C GLU A 65 -20.40 -3.31 -8.17
N SER A 66 -19.76 -2.39 -8.88
CA SER A 66 -18.88 -2.70 -10.01
C SER A 66 -17.69 -3.57 -9.60
N LEU A 67 -17.03 -3.26 -8.46
CA LEU A 67 -15.95 -4.08 -7.91
C LEU A 67 -16.44 -5.49 -7.57
N ILE A 68 -17.54 -5.60 -6.81
CA ILE A 68 -18.09 -6.91 -6.41
C ILE A 68 -18.45 -7.74 -7.64
N LYS A 69 -19.11 -7.13 -8.64
CA LYS A 69 -19.42 -7.78 -9.92
C LYS A 69 -18.16 -8.33 -10.58
N ASN A 70 -17.14 -7.50 -10.78
CA ASN A 70 -15.92 -7.90 -11.49
C ASN A 70 -15.14 -8.97 -10.71
N PHE A 71 -14.98 -8.83 -9.40
CA PHE A 71 -14.33 -9.87 -8.59
C PHE A 71 -15.07 -11.21 -8.62
N LYS A 72 -16.42 -11.21 -8.58
CA LYS A 72 -17.23 -12.43 -8.73
C LYS A 72 -17.02 -13.07 -10.11
N ILE A 73 -16.98 -12.29 -11.19
CA ILE A 73 -16.68 -12.78 -12.55
C ILE A 73 -15.31 -13.47 -12.61
N HIS A 74 -14.34 -12.96 -11.85
CA HIS A 74 -12.99 -13.55 -11.75
C HIS A 74 -12.87 -14.69 -10.72
N GLY A 75 -13.99 -15.22 -10.23
CA GLY A 75 -14.05 -16.44 -9.42
C GLY A 75 -13.86 -16.26 -7.92
N LEU A 76 -14.00 -15.04 -7.39
CA LEU A 76 -13.86 -14.78 -5.95
C LEU A 76 -15.18 -14.98 -5.19
N SER A 77 -15.10 -15.68 -4.06
CA SER A 77 -16.22 -15.84 -3.13
C SER A 77 -16.35 -14.59 -2.24
N ILE A 78 -17.21 -13.67 -2.65
CA ILE A 78 -17.52 -12.44 -1.89
C ILE A 78 -18.72 -12.66 -0.98
N PHE A 79 -18.52 -12.39 0.31
CA PHE A 79 -19.53 -12.38 1.36
C PHE A 79 -20.41 -11.12 1.29
N GLU A 80 -21.73 -11.26 1.43
CA GLU A 80 -22.71 -10.20 1.15
C GLU A 80 -23.12 -9.33 2.36
N ASN A 81 -23.71 -8.17 2.05
CA ASN A 81 -23.69 -6.92 2.84
C ASN A 81 -24.44 -6.90 4.19
N GLU A 82 -25.54 -7.63 4.39
CA GLU A 82 -26.42 -7.39 5.57
C GLU A 82 -25.77 -7.78 6.91
N GLU A 83 -24.96 -8.84 6.91
CA GLU A 83 -24.23 -9.24 8.10
C GLU A 83 -23.03 -8.32 8.39
N LEU A 84 -22.44 -7.73 7.34
CA LEU A 84 -21.34 -6.76 7.48
C LEU A 84 -21.79 -5.50 8.22
N GLU A 85 -22.95 -4.93 7.90
CA GLU A 85 -23.42 -3.71 8.58
C GLU A 85 -23.70 -3.97 10.08
N LYS A 86 -24.33 -5.10 10.40
CA LYS A 86 -24.58 -5.52 11.80
C LYS A 86 -23.27 -5.76 12.54
N PHE A 87 -22.29 -6.37 11.89
CA PHE A 87 -20.95 -6.58 12.44
C PHE A 87 -20.26 -5.24 12.73
N MET A 88 -20.24 -4.32 11.76
CA MET A 88 -19.60 -3.02 11.90
C MET A 88 -20.23 -2.19 13.03
N ALA A 89 -21.56 -2.20 13.14
CA ALA A 89 -22.27 -1.51 14.22
C ALA A 89 -21.93 -2.10 15.59
N ARG A 90 -21.92 -3.43 15.72
CA ARG A 90 -21.61 -4.14 16.97
C ARG A 90 -20.17 -3.92 17.43
N ASN A 91 -19.23 -4.05 16.52
CA ASN A 91 -17.80 -3.88 16.77
C ASN A 91 -17.35 -2.41 16.71
N ARG A 92 -18.29 -1.47 16.49
CA ARG A 92 -18.05 -0.02 16.40
C ARG A 92 -16.97 0.35 15.37
N VAL A 93 -16.92 -0.39 14.27
CA VAL A 93 -15.98 -0.15 13.17
C VAL A 93 -16.42 1.11 12.43
N ARG A 94 -15.71 2.23 12.67
CA ARG A 94 -15.99 3.53 12.05
C ARG A 94 -15.03 3.90 10.94
N TYR A 95 -13.81 3.38 10.98
CA TYR A 95 -12.80 3.61 9.97
C TYR A 95 -12.79 2.43 9.00
N THR A 96 -12.87 2.73 7.70
CA THR A 96 -12.92 1.71 6.64
C THR A 96 -11.70 1.75 5.72
N GLY A 97 -10.79 2.71 5.95
CA GLY A 97 -9.52 2.82 5.23
C GLY A 97 -8.45 1.83 5.68
N GLY A 98 -8.75 0.93 6.64
CA GLY A 98 -7.83 -0.07 7.22
C GLY A 98 -8.52 -0.90 8.31
N ILE A 99 -7.86 -1.98 8.77
CA ILE A 99 -8.35 -2.81 9.88
C ILE A 99 -7.26 -2.99 10.95
N ASP A 100 -7.60 -2.78 12.22
CA ASP A 100 -6.71 -3.14 13.32
C ASP A 100 -6.75 -4.65 13.61
N ALA A 101 -5.81 -5.13 14.44
CA ALA A 101 -5.71 -6.54 14.80
C ALA A 101 -6.99 -7.08 15.48
N ALA A 102 -7.64 -6.28 16.32
CA ALA A 102 -8.85 -6.70 17.03
C ALA A 102 -10.03 -6.88 16.06
N THR A 103 -10.18 -5.96 15.12
CA THR A 103 -11.19 -6.00 14.06
C THR A 103 -10.93 -7.17 13.10
N ALA A 104 -9.66 -7.39 12.72
CA ALA A 104 -9.27 -8.53 11.89
C ALA A 104 -9.56 -9.88 12.56
N GLU A 105 -9.32 -9.99 13.88
CA GLU A 105 -9.64 -11.18 14.65
C GLU A 105 -11.16 -11.38 14.79
N ALA A 106 -11.93 -10.32 15.03
CA ALA A 106 -13.38 -10.34 15.06
C ALA A 106 -13.98 -10.79 13.72
N PHE A 107 -13.47 -10.32 12.58
CA PHE A 107 -13.89 -10.79 11.26
C PHE A 107 -13.74 -12.31 11.10
N LYS A 108 -12.61 -12.86 11.58
CA LYS A 108 -12.35 -14.31 11.50
C LYS A 108 -13.26 -15.11 12.43
N LYS A 109 -13.52 -14.62 13.65
CA LYS A 109 -14.29 -15.36 14.67
C LYS A 109 -15.80 -15.25 14.50
N GLU A 110 -16.31 -14.07 14.13
CA GLU A 110 -17.75 -13.80 14.07
C GLU A 110 -18.34 -14.05 12.68
N ILE A 111 -17.65 -13.64 11.62
CA ILE A 111 -18.14 -13.77 10.23
C ILE A 111 -17.51 -14.99 9.54
N GLY A 112 -16.30 -15.39 9.96
CA GLY A 112 -15.59 -16.52 9.37
C GLY A 112 -14.88 -16.19 8.06
N VAL A 113 -14.81 -14.93 7.66
CA VAL A 113 -14.09 -14.52 6.43
C VAL A 113 -12.58 -14.63 6.62
N ASP A 114 -11.88 -14.97 5.55
CA ASP A 114 -10.44 -15.20 5.52
C ASP A 114 -9.64 -13.94 5.17
N ALA A 115 -10.29 -13.01 4.45
CA ALA A 115 -9.70 -11.75 4.08
C ALA A 115 -10.73 -10.64 3.94
N VAL A 116 -10.25 -9.40 4.04
CA VAL A 116 -11.02 -8.18 3.91
C VAL A 116 -10.45 -7.38 2.74
N LEU A 117 -11.31 -6.96 1.82
CA LEU A 117 -10.97 -6.07 0.72
C LEU A 117 -11.24 -4.62 1.13
N ILE A 118 -10.20 -3.81 1.07
CA ILE A 118 -10.19 -2.40 1.45
C ILE A 118 -9.91 -1.59 0.19
N THR A 119 -10.81 -0.65 -0.14
CA THR A 119 -10.67 0.18 -1.34
C THR A 119 -10.80 1.65 -0.96
N SER A 120 -9.90 2.47 -1.50
CA SER A 120 -9.92 3.92 -1.35
C SER A 120 -9.96 4.58 -2.73
N VAL A 121 -10.82 5.58 -2.90
CA VAL A 121 -10.90 6.42 -4.12
C VAL A 121 -9.95 7.59 -3.95
N GLU A 122 -8.92 7.69 -4.79
CA GLU A 122 -7.92 8.75 -4.75
C GLU A 122 -8.33 9.97 -5.58
N LEU A 123 -9.02 9.71 -6.70
CA LEU A 123 -9.49 10.69 -7.67
C LEU A 123 -10.81 10.22 -8.28
N TYR A 124 -11.78 11.13 -8.39
CA TYR A 124 -12.99 10.92 -9.17
C TYR A 124 -13.45 12.27 -9.70
N ASN A 125 -13.51 12.39 -11.03
CA ASN A 125 -13.92 13.58 -11.75
C ASN A 125 -14.67 13.18 -13.02
N GLU A 126 -15.89 13.68 -13.17
CA GLU A 126 -16.74 13.44 -14.34
C GLU A 126 -16.60 14.53 -15.41
N THR A 127 -15.91 15.63 -15.10
CA THR A 127 -15.63 16.72 -16.04
C THR A 127 -14.67 16.24 -17.11
N ASP A 128 -14.97 16.53 -18.39
CA ASP A 128 -14.12 16.15 -19.51
C ASP A 128 -12.70 16.76 -19.44
N PRO A 129 -11.61 15.97 -19.59
CA PRO A 129 -11.61 14.50 -19.65
C PRO A 129 -11.90 13.89 -18.27
N SER A 130 -12.81 12.92 -18.23
CA SER A 130 -13.16 12.22 -16.98
C SER A 130 -11.95 11.48 -16.41
N LYS A 131 -11.82 11.44 -15.08
CA LYS A 131 -10.68 10.84 -14.39
C LYS A 131 -11.13 10.01 -13.20
N ILE A 132 -10.51 8.86 -13.02
CA ILE A 132 -10.72 7.99 -11.85
C ILE A 132 -9.40 7.40 -11.39
N ALA A 133 -9.17 7.37 -10.08
CA ALA A 133 -8.09 6.61 -9.49
C ALA A 133 -8.55 5.87 -8.24
N LEU A 134 -8.21 4.60 -8.17
CA LEU A 134 -8.58 3.66 -7.12
C LEU A 134 -7.33 2.94 -6.63
N ILE A 135 -7.25 2.71 -5.33
CA ILE A 135 -6.26 1.83 -4.71
C ILE A 135 -6.98 0.79 -3.87
N CYS A 136 -6.62 -0.47 -4.06
CA CYS A 136 -7.31 -1.60 -3.47
C CYS A 136 -6.30 -2.55 -2.85
N ARG A 137 -6.62 -3.08 -1.66
CA ARG A 137 -5.79 -4.05 -0.96
C ARG A 137 -6.62 -5.13 -0.29
N LEU A 138 -6.07 -6.34 -0.29
CA LEU A 138 -6.62 -7.52 0.36
C LEU A 138 -5.78 -7.80 1.62
N VAL A 139 -6.43 -7.82 2.77
CA VAL A 139 -5.79 -8.04 4.07
C VAL A 139 -6.33 -9.31 4.69
N SER A 140 -5.46 -10.20 5.19
CA SER A 140 -5.89 -11.41 5.88
C SER A 140 -6.56 -11.09 7.22
N THR A 141 -7.50 -11.93 7.64
CA THR A 141 -8.11 -11.86 8.96
C THR A 141 -7.41 -12.78 9.97
N GLY A 142 -7.72 -12.63 11.25
CA GLY A 142 -7.09 -13.37 12.35
C GLY A 142 -6.23 -12.47 13.24
N SER A 143 -5.44 -13.09 14.12
CA SER A 143 -4.65 -12.41 15.15
C SER A 143 -3.46 -11.61 14.60
N ASN A 144 -2.98 -11.95 13.40
CA ASN A 144 -1.88 -11.24 12.74
C ASN A 144 -2.25 -10.91 11.29
N PRO A 145 -3.03 -9.83 11.07
CA PRO A 145 -3.44 -9.44 9.72
C PRO A 145 -2.22 -8.99 8.90
N VAL A 146 -2.08 -9.56 7.70
CA VAL A 146 -1.05 -9.20 6.73
C VAL A 146 -1.69 -8.78 5.43
N ILE A 147 -1.07 -7.85 4.72
CA ILE A 147 -1.53 -7.48 3.38
C ILE A 147 -1.11 -8.59 2.42
N LEU A 148 -2.09 -9.23 1.78
CA LEU A 148 -1.90 -10.32 0.84
C LEU A 148 -1.68 -9.78 -0.57
N TRP A 149 -2.44 -8.78 -0.97
CA TRP A 149 -2.36 -8.15 -2.29
C TRP A 149 -2.69 -6.67 -2.17
N MET A 150 -2.09 -5.87 -3.05
CA MET A 150 -2.44 -4.46 -3.21
C MET A 150 -2.07 -4.00 -4.60
N ASP A 151 -2.97 -3.26 -5.23
CA ASP A 151 -2.69 -2.60 -6.49
C ASP A 151 -3.48 -1.29 -6.61
N SER A 152 -3.07 -0.47 -7.57
CA SER A 152 -3.73 0.79 -7.90
C SER A 152 -3.97 0.89 -9.39
N VAL A 153 -4.96 1.70 -9.74
CA VAL A 153 -5.25 2.08 -11.11
C VAL A 153 -5.60 3.56 -11.12
N GLY A 154 -5.08 4.29 -12.10
CA GLY A 154 -5.50 5.65 -12.41
C GLY A 154 -5.71 5.75 -13.91
N LEU A 155 -6.89 6.24 -14.31
CA LEU A 155 -7.29 6.37 -15.71
C LEU A 155 -7.82 7.78 -15.96
N SER A 156 -7.58 8.28 -17.17
CA SER A 156 -8.17 9.48 -17.74
C SER A 156 -8.84 9.14 -19.07
N GLY A 157 -9.95 9.80 -19.38
CA GLY A 157 -10.69 9.60 -20.63
C GLY A 157 -9.85 9.89 -21.88
N ASP A 158 -8.80 10.69 -21.73
CA ASP A 158 -7.83 11.07 -22.76
C ASP A 158 -6.48 10.33 -22.68
N ASP A 159 -6.39 9.19 -21.98
CA ASP A 159 -5.13 8.43 -21.88
C ASP A 159 -4.68 7.79 -23.20
N LEU A 160 -5.62 7.39 -24.06
CA LEU A 160 -5.35 6.71 -25.33
C LEU A 160 -6.20 7.31 -26.46
N PRO A 161 -6.01 8.59 -26.84
CA PRO A 161 -6.87 9.26 -27.82
C PRO A 161 -6.86 8.57 -29.19
N GLY A 162 -5.77 7.87 -29.55
CA GLY A 162 -5.65 7.18 -30.84
C GLY A 162 -5.59 8.12 -32.04
N ILE A 163 -5.83 7.59 -33.24
CA ILE A 163 -5.93 8.38 -34.47
C ILE A 163 -7.27 9.11 -34.47
N LEU A 164 -7.26 10.44 -34.67
CA LEU A 164 -8.47 11.29 -34.72
C LEU A 164 -9.35 11.25 -33.44
N GLY A 165 -8.80 10.90 -32.28
CA GLY A 165 -9.58 10.89 -31.02
C GLY A 165 -10.49 9.68 -30.83
N LEU A 166 -10.40 8.66 -31.69
CA LEU A 166 -11.28 7.47 -31.64
C LEU A 166 -11.13 6.60 -30.38
N GLY A 167 -10.05 6.78 -29.61
CA GLY A 167 -9.82 6.05 -28.37
C GLY A 167 -10.18 6.80 -27.09
N LEU A 168 -10.75 8.01 -27.22
CA LEU A 168 -11.25 8.80 -26.08
C LEU A 168 -12.42 8.07 -25.39
N ILE A 169 -12.46 8.17 -24.07
CA ILE A 169 -13.54 7.65 -23.24
C ILE A 169 -14.22 8.84 -22.59
N GLU A 170 -15.33 9.27 -23.19
CA GLU A 170 -16.12 10.40 -22.70
C GLU A 170 -17.03 10.02 -21.54
N ASP A 171 -17.52 8.77 -21.50
CA ASP A 171 -18.44 8.26 -20.47
C ASP A 171 -17.68 7.91 -19.15
N PRO A 172 -17.92 8.63 -18.04
CA PRO A 172 -17.30 8.33 -16.75
C PRO A 172 -17.66 6.94 -16.21
N HIS A 173 -18.84 6.40 -16.52
CA HIS A 173 -19.25 5.07 -16.07
C HIS A 173 -18.42 3.98 -16.77
N LEU A 174 -18.16 4.13 -18.07
CA LEU A 174 -17.29 3.22 -18.80
C LEU A 174 -15.85 3.28 -18.28
N LEU A 175 -15.35 4.48 -17.95
CA LEU A 175 -14.03 4.65 -17.34
C LEU A 175 -13.94 3.97 -15.96
N MET A 176 -15.00 4.12 -15.15
CA MET A 176 -15.14 3.44 -13.85
C MET A 176 -15.13 1.91 -14.00
N GLU A 177 -15.93 1.35 -14.92
CA GLU A 177 -15.98 -0.10 -15.14
C GLU A 177 -14.62 -0.65 -15.58
N LYS A 178 -13.89 0.08 -16.42
CA LYS A 178 -12.51 -0.28 -16.81
C LYS A 178 -11.53 -0.25 -15.62
N ALA A 179 -11.66 0.74 -14.74
CA ALA A 179 -10.80 0.85 -13.55
C ALA A 179 -11.03 -0.35 -12.61
N THR A 180 -12.29 -0.66 -12.30
CA THR A 180 -12.63 -1.79 -11.40
C THR A 180 -12.27 -3.14 -12.02
N GLU A 181 -12.45 -3.32 -13.33
CA GLU A 181 -12.03 -4.53 -14.04
C GLU A 181 -10.50 -4.71 -14.04
N SER A 182 -9.73 -3.62 -14.20
CA SER A 182 -8.27 -3.67 -14.14
C SER A 182 -7.77 -4.18 -12.77
N LEU A 183 -8.37 -3.71 -11.68
CA LEU A 183 -8.05 -4.18 -10.32
C LEU A 183 -8.44 -5.65 -10.13
N ALA A 184 -9.63 -6.04 -10.59
CA ALA A 184 -10.09 -7.42 -10.46
C ALA A 184 -9.22 -8.41 -11.27
N ALA A 185 -8.84 -8.03 -12.49
CA ALA A 185 -7.90 -8.78 -13.30
C ALA A 185 -6.51 -8.86 -12.65
N SER A 186 -6.06 -7.81 -11.95
CA SER A 186 -4.79 -7.82 -11.20
C SER A 186 -4.80 -8.77 -10.03
N LEU A 187 -5.85 -8.75 -9.20
CA LEU A 187 -6.03 -9.70 -8.12
C LEU A 187 -6.10 -11.14 -8.66
N ARG A 188 -6.83 -11.38 -9.75
CA ARG A 188 -6.88 -12.70 -10.39
C ARG A 188 -5.50 -13.19 -10.80
N ARG A 189 -4.66 -12.33 -11.43
CA ARG A 189 -3.29 -12.71 -11.80
C ARG A 189 -2.46 -13.08 -10.56
N TYR A 190 -2.57 -12.28 -9.50
CA TYR A 190 -1.91 -12.57 -8.23
C TYR A 190 -2.35 -13.93 -7.68
N LEU A 191 -3.67 -14.16 -7.60
CA LEU A 191 -4.25 -15.41 -7.12
C LEU A 191 -3.91 -16.60 -8.01
N ALA A 192 -3.76 -16.44 -9.32
CA ALA A 192 -3.31 -17.51 -10.20
C ALA A 192 -1.86 -17.95 -9.92
N GLY A 193 -1.10 -17.22 -9.11
CA GLY A 193 0.34 -17.41 -8.98
C GLY A 193 1.11 -16.86 -10.18
N ASN A 194 0.42 -16.15 -11.08
CA ASN A 194 1.02 -15.31 -12.10
C ASN A 194 1.51 -14.02 -11.42
N ILE A 195 2.41 -14.21 -10.46
CA ILE A 195 3.30 -13.17 -9.97
C ILE A 195 4.36 -13.01 -11.07
N GLU A 196 3.92 -12.62 -12.27
CA GLU A 196 4.78 -11.75 -13.04
C GLU A 196 4.98 -10.55 -12.12
N ARG A 197 6.15 -10.50 -11.47
CA ARG A 197 6.72 -9.25 -10.98
C ARG A 197 6.63 -8.34 -12.19
N ALA A 198 5.57 -7.53 -12.28
CA ALA A 198 5.18 -6.82 -13.50
C ALA A 198 6.48 -6.35 -14.15
N GLY A 199 6.86 -7.01 -15.26
CA GLY A 199 8.26 -7.09 -15.69
C GLY A 199 8.85 -5.70 -15.59
N VAL A 200 9.93 -5.53 -14.80
CA VAL A 200 10.53 -4.23 -14.46
C VAL A 200 10.48 -3.35 -15.70
N LYS A 201 9.44 -2.51 -15.82
CA LYS A 201 9.35 -1.59 -16.94
C LYS A 201 10.58 -0.73 -16.73
N LYS A 202 11.54 -0.81 -17.65
CA LYS A 202 12.83 -0.10 -17.55
C LYS A 202 12.54 1.28 -16.98
N SER A 203 13.07 1.53 -15.77
CA SER A 203 12.83 2.78 -15.05
C SER A 203 13.12 3.94 -15.99
N LYS A 204 12.11 4.77 -16.24
CA LYS A 204 12.26 5.96 -17.08
C LYS A 204 13.02 6.98 -16.23
N LYS A 205 14.23 7.36 -16.65
CA LYS A 205 15.17 8.23 -15.93
C LYS A 205 14.55 9.53 -15.36
N ILE A 206 13.44 9.99 -15.90
CA ILE A 206 12.80 11.28 -15.56
C ILE A 206 12.11 11.31 -14.18
N PHE A 207 11.71 10.14 -13.68
CA PHE A 207 11.12 9.97 -12.34
C PHE A 207 12.17 9.62 -11.28
N ASN A 208 13.45 9.65 -11.63
CA ASN A 208 14.50 9.51 -10.65
C ASN A 208 14.36 10.60 -9.59
N PRO A 209 14.59 10.26 -8.32
CA PRO A 209 14.55 11.24 -7.26
C PRO A 209 15.52 12.38 -7.56
N LYS A 210 15.07 13.61 -7.32
CA LYS A 210 15.86 14.83 -7.57
C LYS A 210 16.99 14.96 -6.57
N VAL A 211 16.74 14.53 -5.33
CA VAL A 211 17.75 14.41 -4.28
C VAL A 211 17.56 13.04 -3.64
N PHE A 212 18.62 12.26 -3.51
CA PHE A 212 18.58 11.01 -2.76
C PHE A 212 19.82 10.89 -1.86
N TYR A 213 19.62 10.22 -0.74
CA TYR A 213 20.64 9.83 0.20
C TYR A 213 20.36 8.37 0.58
N ASN A 214 21.36 7.51 0.46
CA ASN A 214 21.26 6.12 0.85
C ASN A 214 22.53 5.73 1.61
N ILE A 215 22.36 5.19 2.81
CA ILE A 215 23.43 4.50 3.52
C ILE A 215 23.27 3.01 3.21
N PRO A 216 24.31 2.30 2.74
CA PRO A 216 24.27 0.86 2.58
C PRO A 216 24.10 0.20 3.96
N PHE A 217 22.84 0.04 4.36
CA PHE A 217 22.39 -0.54 5.62
C PHE A 217 21.53 -1.78 5.36
N LEU A 218 20.79 -1.77 4.25
CA LEU A 218 19.90 -2.86 3.88
C LEU A 218 20.71 -3.99 3.26
N SER A 219 20.77 -5.11 3.98
CA SER A 219 21.33 -6.35 3.44
C SER A 219 20.30 -6.99 2.50
N PRO A 220 20.66 -7.32 1.24
CA PRO A 220 19.74 -7.94 0.28
C PRO A 220 19.16 -9.28 0.74
N ASP A 221 19.78 -9.93 1.72
CA ASP A 221 19.35 -11.22 2.25
C ASP A 221 18.39 -11.10 3.44
N ASN A 222 18.32 -9.92 4.08
CA ASN A 222 17.48 -9.70 5.24
C ASN A 222 16.08 -9.22 4.85
N ARG A 223 15.11 -9.59 5.70
CA ARG A 223 13.74 -9.08 5.67
C ARG A 223 13.53 -8.12 6.83
N TYR A 224 13.11 -6.90 6.52
CA TYR A 224 12.87 -5.85 7.50
C TYR A 224 11.37 -5.59 7.63
N THR A 225 10.87 -5.54 8.86
CA THR A 225 9.51 -5.10 9.14
C THR A 225 9.44 -3.59 9.10
N VAL A 226 8.56 -3.05 8.27
CA VAL A 226 8.46 -1.61 8.00
C VAL A 226 7.09 -1.09 8.43
N ALA A 227 7.12 -0.10 9.32
CA ALA A 227 5.96 0.74 9.62
C ALA A 227 5.97 1.94 8.67
N VAL A 228 4.96 2.06 7.81
CA VAL A 228 4.78 3.23 6.94
C VAL A 228 3.75 4.15 7.57
N ILE A 229 4.20 5.26 8.15
CA ILE A 229 3.31 6.21 8.82
C ILE A 229 2.66 7.17 7.82
N PRO A 230 1.49 7.75 8.13
CA PRO A 230 0.89 8.79 7.31
C PRO A 230 1.88 9.94 7.05
N PHE A 231 1.98 10.38 5.80
CA PHE A 231 2.90 11.46 5.46
C PHE A 231 2.33 12.80 5.93
N PHE A 232 3.21 13.68 6.43
CA PHE A 232 2.82 15.03 6.78
C PHE A 232 2.39 15.80 5.52
N ASN A 233 1.28 16.51 5.59
CA ASN A 233 0.65 17.07 4.39
C ASN A 233 0.69 18.61 4.40
N ASP A 234 1.63 19.18 3.66
CA ASP A 234 1.74 20.62 3.40
C ASP A 234 0.96 21.04 2.13
N SER A 235 0.37 20.08 1.40
CA SER A 235 -0.38 20.36 0.18
C SER A 235 -1.81 20.86 0.46
N THR A 236 -2.44 21.45 -0.55
CA THR A 236 -3.86 21.84 -0.54
C THR A 236 -4.81 20.64 -0.47
N ARG A 237 -4.31 19.46 -0.85
CA ARG A 237 -5.08 18.23 -0.98
C ARG A 237 -5.17 17.50 0.35
N LYS A 238 -6.29 17.62 1.07
CA LYS A 238 -6.51 17.08 2.44
C LYS A 238 -5.92 15.70 2.71
N ASN A 239 -6.12 14.73 1.81
CA ASN A 239 -5.75 13.32 2.04
C ASN A 239 -4.46 12.89 1.32
N ALA A 240 -3.68 13.82 0.74
CA ALA A 240 -2.49 13.47 -0.04
C ALA A 240 -1.44 12.67 0.76
N GLY A 241 -1.32 12.95 2.06
CA GLY A 241 -0.43 12.23 2.96
C GLY A 241 -0.76 10.73 3.07
N GLU A 242 -2.05 10.38 3.09
CA GLU A 242 -2.53 9.01 3.14
C GLU A 242 -2.42 8.33 1.76
N ILE A 243 -2.74 9.05 0.68
CA ILE A 243 -2.59 8.54 -0.69
C ILE A 243 -1.13 8.13 -0.97
N ILE A 244 -0.16 9.02 -0.73
CA ILE A 244 1.25 8.71 -0.98
C ILE A 244 1.77 7.60 -0.06
N MET A 245 1.32 7.56 1.21
CA MET A 245 1.60 6.46 2.12
C MET A 245 1.15 5.11 1.52
N LEU A 246 -0.07 5.03 0.97
CA LEU A 246 -0.58 3.81 0.33
C LEU A 246 0.22 3.42 -0.92
N HIS A 247 0.67 4.39 -1.73
CA HIS A 247 1.58 4.11 -2.85
C HIS A 247 2.92 3.54 -2.38
N PHE A 248 3.48 4.02 -1.27
CA PHE A 248 4.69 3.45 -0.67
C PHE A 248 4.46 2.02 -0.18
N VAL A 249 3.37 1.77 0.55
CA VAL A 249 2.99 0.42 0.98
C VAL A 249 2.93 -0.52 -0.22
N MET A 250 2.17 -0.16 -1.26
CA MET A 250 2.02 -0.96 -2.48
C MET A 250 3.36 -1.26 -3.15
N GLN A 251 4.23 -0.26 -3.33
CA GLN A 251 5.51 -0.46 -4.05
C GLN A 251 6.55 -1.20 -3.21
N MET A 252 6.56 -1.01 -1.88
CA MET A 252 7.46 -1.75 -1.00
C MET A 252 7.05 -3.22 -0.87
N MET A 253 5.76 -3.55 -0.89
CA MET A 253 5.29 -4.94 -0.89
C MET A 253 5.73 -5.74 -2.13
N LYS A 254 6.00 -5.05 -3.25
CA LYS A 254 6.55 -5.68 -4.46
C LYS A 254 8.02 -6.10 -4.28
N GLN A 255 8.69 -5.63 -3.23
CA GLN A 255 10.07 -6.00 -2.88
C GLN A 255 10.09 -7.18 -1.90
N LYS A 256 11.05 -8.11 -2.06
CA LYS A 256 11.16 -9.30 -1.21
C LYS A 256 11.71 -9.02 0.20
N ASN A 257 12.37 -7.88 0.35
CA ASN A 257 13.15 -7.48 1.53
C ASN A 257 12.31 -6.81 2.62
N TYR A 258 11.03 -6.54 2.36
CA TYR A 258 10.19 -5.81 3.29
C TYR A 258 8.98 -6.64 3.72
N ASN A 259 8.63 -6.49 4.99
CA ASN A 259 7.37 -6.94 5.57
C ASN A 259 6.61 -5.69 6.02
N ILE A 260 5.56 -5.30 5.30
CA ILE A 260 4.86 -4.05 5.58
C ILE A 260 3.74 -4.29 6.59
N ILE A 261 3.71 -3.48 7.64
CA ILE A 261 2.62 -3.49 8.63
C ILE A 261 1.38 -2.84 8.00
N GLU A 262 0.21 -3.42 8.24
CA GLU A 262 -1.05 -2.92 7.71
C GLU A 262 -1.37 -1.49 8.26
N PRO A 263 -1.79 -0.53 7.40
CA PRO A 263 -2.01 0.87 7.80
C PRO A 263 -3.03 1.10 8.92
N GLY A 264 -4.10 0.32 9.01
CA GLY A 264 -5.07 0.33 10.11
C GLY A 264 -4.46 -0.04 11.46
N ILE A 265 -3.52 -1.00 11.52
CA ILE A 265 -2.73 -1.28 12.74
C ILE A 265 -1.91 -0.06 13.14
N ILE A 266 -1.19 0.55 12.18
CA ILE A 266 -0.37 1.74 12.43
C ILE A 266 -1.23 2.88 12.94
N ARG A 267 -2.37 3.14 12.29
CA ARG A 267 -3.34 4.16 12.70
C ARG A 267 -3.82 3.93 14.12
N GLN A 268 -4.17 2.69 14.48
CA GLN A 268 -4.66 2.37 15.81
C GLN A 268 -3.59 2.64 16.88
N GLU A 269 -2.32 2.35 16.59
CA GLU A 269 -1.23 2.64 17.51
C GLU A 269 -1.02 4.15 17.67
N LEU A 270 -1.05 4.93 16.58
CA LEU A 270 -0.96 6.39 16.63
C LEU A 270 -2.11 7.01 17.44
N LEU A 271 -3.34 6.50 17.30
CA LEU A 271 -4.51 6.94 18.07
C LEU A 271 -4.37 6.60 19.55
N LYS A 272 -3.90 5.40 19.88
CA LYS A 272 -3.64 4.94 21.26
C LYS A 272 -2.61 5.83 21.96
N MET A 273 -1.55 6.20 21.25
CA MET A 273 -0.51 7.11 21.73
C MET A 273 -0.93 8.59 21.73
N ARG A 274 -2.11 8.93 21.18
CA ARG A 274 -2.63 10.31 21.03
C ARG A 274 -1.65 11.24 20.29
N LEU A 275 -0.91 10.70 19.32
CA LEU A 275 0.07 11.46 18.58
C LEU A 275 -0.61 12.30 17.50
N ILE A 276 -0.40 13.61 17.58
CA ILE A 276 -0.85 14.57 16.56
C ILE A 276 0.39 15.02 15.77
N MET A 277 0.47 14.64 14.50
CA MET A 277 1.60 14.97 13.64
C MET A 277 1.52 16.42 13.14
N ASN A 278 1.96 17.38 13.96
CA ASN A 278 1.93 18.81 13.60
C ASN A 278 3.11 19.24 12.69
N VAL A 279 4.26 18.57 12.79
CA VAL A 279 5.48 18.90 11.99
C VAL A 279 6.25 17.63 11.56
N GLY A 280 5.94 16.48 12.17
CA GLY A 280 6.62 15.20 12.01
C GLY A 280 6.49 14.37 13.29
N ILE A 281 7.20 13.23 13.36
CA ILE A 281 7.31 12.38 14.56
C ILE A 281 8.66 12.64 15.22
N SER A 282 8.68 12.82 16.55
CA SER A 282 9.93 12.97 17.31
C SER A 282 10.70 11.64 17.37
N LEU A 283 12.02 11.67 17.59
CA LEU A 283 12.80 10.42 17.68
C LEU A 283 12.31 9.52 18.82
N SER A 284 11.93 10.10 19.96
CA SER A 284 11.38 9.35 21.10
C SER A 284 10.05 8.68 20.75
N ASP A 285 9.14 9.39 20.08
CA ASP A 285 7.85 8.81 19.67
C ASP A 285 8.08 7.73 18.61
N ALA A 286 9.02 7.93 17.70
CA ALA A 286 9.37 6.94 16.68
C ALA A 286 9.93 5.65 17.31
N ASP A 287 10.81 5.76 18.32
CA ASP A 287 11.37 4.61 19.05
C ASP A 287 10.27 3.83 19.78
N LEU A 288 9.28 4.52 20.36
CA LEU A 288 8.11 3.89 21.00
C LEU A 288 7.24 3.15 19.97
N ILE A 289 6.87 3.81 18.88
CA ILE A 289 6.05 3.21 17.81
C ILE A 289 6.74 1.97 17.23
N LEU A 290 8.04 2.07 16.91
CA LEU A 290 8.83 0.95 16.37
C LEU A 290 8.94 -0.21 17.36
N SER A 291 8.87 0.07 18.66
CA SER A 291 8.89 -0.96 19.70
C SER A 291 7.54 -1.64 19.84
N ASP A 292 6.46 -0.87 19.94
CA ASP A 292 5.09 -1.40 20.08
C ASP A 292 4.65 -2.19 18.83
N LEU A 293 5.03 -1.74 17.64
CA LEU A 293 4.74 -2.42 16.38
C LEU A 293 5.72 -3.56 16.03
N ASN A 294 6.77 -3.75 16.83
CA ASN A 294 7.88 -4.66 16.52
C ASN A 294 8.43 -4.46 15.09
N ALA A 295 8.63 -3.20 14.69
CA ALA A 295 9.13 -2.81 13.38
C ALA A 295 10.62 -2.48 13.44
N ASP A 296 11.35 -2.82 12.39
CA ASP A 296 12.78 -2.52 12.25
C ASP A 296 13.02 -1.12 11.68
N LEU A 297 12.09 -0.69 10.81
CA LEU A 297 12.19 0.52 10.01
C LEU A 297 10.89 1.32 10.07
N MET A 298 10.99 2.64 10.11
CA MET A 298 9.86 3.56 9.96
C MET A 298 10.04 4.39 8.69
N LEU A 299 9.10 4.29 7.77
CA LEU A 299 9.02 5.17 6.61
C LEU A 299 8.08 6.34 6.92
N SER A 300 8.59 7.55 6.77
CA SER A 300 7.88 8.80 7.01
C SER A 300 8.19 9.79 5.89
N GLY A 301 7.42 10.89 5.81
CA GLY A 301 7.69 11.90 4.81
C GLY A 301 6.76 13.08 4.87
N ARG A 302 6.86 13.90 3.83
CA ARG A 302 6.12 15.15 3.67
C ARG A 302 5.67 15.31 2.23
N ILE A 303 4.42 15.74 2.05
CA ILE A 303 3.82 16.03 0.75
C ILE A 303 3.74 17.55 0.60
N MET A 304 4.36 18.07 -0.44
CA MET A 304 4.36 19.51 -0.74
C MET A 304 3.29 19.86 -1.78
N SER A 305 3.03 18.98 -2.75
CA SER A 305 1.98 19.15 -3.77
C SER A 305 1.48 17.79 -4.24
N TYR A 306 0.17 17.70 -4.44
CA TYR A 306 -0.51 16.53 -5.00
C TYR A 306 -1.79 17.04 -5.67
N ASP A 307 -1.69 17.32 -6.96
CA ASP A 307 -2.71 18.06 -7.68
C ASP A 307 -3.06 17.33 -8.98
N ASP A 308 -4.37 17.18 -9.21
CA ASP A 308 -4.96 16.73 -10.46
C ASP A 308 -5.79 17.90 -11.01
N TYR A 309 -5.18 18.76 -11.82
CA TYR A 309 -5.93 19.89 -12.38
C TYR A 309 -7.01 19.40 -13.36
N ILE A 310 -8.14 20.10 -13.34
CA ILE A 310 -9.34 19.79 -14.12
C ILE A 310 -9.24 20.38 -15.53
N GLY A 311 -9.83 19.70 -16.51
CA GLY A 311 -9.94 20.15 -17.90
C GLY A 311 -8.78 19.68 -18.77
N PHE A 312 -8.89 19.97 -20.07
CA PHE A 312 -7.99 19.47 -21.13
C PHE A 312 -6.51 19.85 -20.91
N PHE A 313 -6.27 21.04 -20.35
CA PHE A 313 -4.92 21.54 -20.01
C PHE A 313 -4.51 21.24 -18.57
N GLY A 314 -5.33 20.50 -17.82
CA GLY A 314 -5.09 20.15 -16.44
C GLY A 314 -3.94 19.15 -16.32
N LYS A 315 -2.87 19.55 -15.64
CA LYS A 315 -1.67 18.73 -15.42
C LYS A 315 -1.74 18.02 -14.07
N ALA A 316 -1.24 16.80 -14.02
CA ALA A 316 -0.92 16.17 -12.74
C ALA A 316 0.35 16.81 -12.16
N LYS A 317 0.44 16.96 -10.84
CA LYS A 317 1.64 17.42 -10.16
C LYS A 317 1.82 16.68 -8.84
N VAL A 318 3.04 16.20 -8.61
CA VAL A 318 3.39 15.48 -7.38
C VAL A 318 4.75 15.96 -6.88
N ASP A 319 4.80 16.44 -5.64
CA ASP A 319 6.02 16.79 -4.91
C ASP A 319 5.99 16.14 -3.53
N PHE A 320 6.92 15.24 -3.26
CA PHE A 320 7.07 14.63 -1.94
C PHE A 320 8.53 14.44 -1.52
N SER A 321 8.71 14.35 -0.22
CA SER A 321 9.93 13.83 0.39
C SER A 321 9.60 12.65 1.28
N ALA A 322 10.50 11.67 1.31
CA ALA A 322 10.37 10.46 2.11
C ALA A 322 11.71 10.17 2.79
N GLN A 323 11.66 9.57 3.97
CA GLN A 323 12.82 9.18 4.75
C GLN A 323 12.54 7.89 5.52
N LEU A 324 13.57 7.06 5.64
CA LEU A 324 13.54 5.77 6.32
C LEU A 324 14.42 5.85 7.57
N LEU A 325 13.80 5.70 8.74
CA LEU A 325 14.47 5.67 10.04
C LEU A 325 14.72 4.22 10.45
N SER A 326 15.93 3.91 10.88
CA SER A 326 16.28 2.60 11.44
C SER A 326 16.16 2.61 12.96
N LYS A 327 15.45 1.62 13.52
CA LYS A 327 15.36 1.41 14.97
C LYS A 327 16.72 1.10 15.58
N MET A 328 17.49 0.24 14.93
CA MET A 328 18.80 -0.21 15.43
C MET A 328 19.81 0.93 15.48
N GLU A 329 19.87 1.72 14.42
CA GLU A 329 20.87 2.80 14.27
C GLU A 329 20.38 4.15 14.82
N ARG A 330 19.07 4.26 15.11
CA ARG A 330 18.39 5.50 15.52
C ARG A 330 18.70 6.69 14.61
N LYS A 331 18.87 6.42 13.31
CA LYS A 331 19.24 7.41 12.30
C LYS A 331 18.52 7.16 10.98
N ILE A 332 18.43 8.22 10.17
CA ILE A 332 17.88 8.13 8.82
C ILE A 332 18.88 7.35 7.96
N VAL A 333 18.46 6.20 7.44
CA VAL A 333 19.27 5.32 6.58
C VAL A 333 19.01 5.57 5.09
N TRP A 334 17.87 6.18 4.76
CA TRP A 334 17.54 6.57 3.39
C TRP A 334 16.67 7.83 3.38
N ARG A 335 16.86 8.69 2.38
CA ARG A 335 16.02 9.86 2.13
C ARG A 335 15.90 10.11 0.64
N SER A 336 14.72 10.53 0.20
CA SER A 336 14.45 10.93 -1.17
C SER A 336 13.58 12.18 -1.22
N LYS A 337 13.84 13.04 -2.19
CA LYS A 337 12.93 14.11 -2.63
C LYS A 337 12.65 13.93 -4.12
N SER A 338 11.37 13.84 -4.47
CA SER A 338 10.92 13.59 -5.82
C SER A 338 9.87 14.62 -6.22
N PHE A 339 10.01 15.16 -7.43
CA PHE A 339 9.14 16.18 -7.99
C PHE A 339 8.94 15.95 -9.48
N ASN A 340 7.68 15.93 -9.93
CA ASN A 340 7.34 15.84 -11.34
C ASN A 340 6.00 16.53 -11.67
N GLU A 341 5.86 16.92 -12.93
CA GLU A 341 4.62 17.43 -13.54
C GLU A 341 4.19 16.55 -14.73
N GLY A 342 2.90 16.53 -15.04
CA GLY A 342 2.27 15.58 -15.98
C GLY A 342 2.79 15.71 -17.41
N ASP A 343 3.30 16.90 -17.74
CA ASP A 343 3.81 17.25 -19.05
C ASP A 343 5.34 17.12 -19.17
N ASP A 344 6.04 16.71 -18.11
CA ASP A 344 7.49 16.45 -18.14
C ASP A 344 7.90 15.45 -19.24
N ARG A 345 6.92 14.71 -19.78
CA ARG A 345 7.08 13.62 -20.74
C ARG A 345 6.45 13.88 -22.12
N VAL A 346 5.91 15.07 -22.39
CA VAL A 346 5.14 15.32 -23.63
C VAL A 346 6.10 15.49 -24.82
N PHE A 347 6.03 14.54 -25.76
CA PHE A 347 6.57 14.66 -27.11
C PHE A 347 5.46 15.13 -28.08
N LEU A 348 5.69 15.13 -29.40
CA LEU A 348 4.67 15.48 -30.39
C LEU A 348 3.37 14.66 -30.16
N PHE A 349 2.20 15.31 -30.24
CA PHE A 349 0.86 14.71 -30.06
C PHE A 349 0.58 14.12 -28.65
N ASP A 350 0.96 14.82 -27.58
CA ASP A 350 0.69 14.42 -26.18
C ASP A 350 1.29 13.07 -25.75
N TRP A 351 2.16 12.49 -26.59
CA TRP A 351 2.72 11.18 -26.33
C TRP A 351 3.68 11.24 -25.14
N GLY A 352 3.32 10.52 -24.06
CA GLY A 352 4.10 10.43 -22.83
C GLY A 352 3.48 11.13 -21.63
N LYS A 353 2.45 11.96 -21.83
CA LYS A 353 1.70 12.68 -20.78
C LYS A 353 1.23 11.73 -19.66
N VAL A 354 1.17 12.26 -18.44
CA VAL A 354 0.54 11.59 -17.30
C VAL A 354 -0.65 12.41 -16.87
N ASN A 355 -1.83 11.86 -17.08
CA ASN A 355 -3.07 12.60 -16.86
C ASN A 355 -3.55 12.54 -15.40
N THR A 356 -3.00 11.64 -14.57
CA THR A 356 -3.38 11.49 -13.16
C THR A 356 -2.17 11.52 -12.22
N ALA A 357 -2.29 12.24 -11.11
CA ALA A 357 -1.29 12.30 -10.05
C ALA A 357 -1.11 10.93 -9.38
N SER A 358 -2.14 10.08 -9.38
CA SER A 358 -2.06 8.70 -8.88
C SER A 358 -1.05 7.86 -9.68
N VAL A 359 -1.15 7.86 -11.02
CA VAL A 359 -0.19 7.13 -11.88
C VAL A 359 1.21 7.72 -11.74
N MET A 360 1.32 9.04 -11.64
CA MET A 360 2.61 9.71 -11.43
C MET A 360 3.24 9.31 -10.09
N ALA A 361 2.47 9.38 -9.01
CA ALA A 361 2.90 9.02 -7.66
C ALA A 361 3.34 7.56 -7.60
N SER A 362 2.56 6.64 -8.17
CA SER A 362 2.90 5.21 -8.23
C SER A 362 4.26 4.97 -8.88
N GLU A 363 4.55 5.64 -10.01
CA GLU A 363 5.84 5.52 -10.71
C GLU A 363 7.00 6.20 -9.95
N MET A 364 6.79 7.40 -9.42
CA MET A 364 7.80 8.12 -8.63
C MET A 364 8.17 7.34 -7.36
N VAL A 365 7.17 6.79 -6.68
CA VAL A 365 7.36 5.99 -5.47
C VAL A 365 8.03 4.67 -5.81
N ARG A 366 7.66 4.00 -6.91
CA ARG A 366 8.35 2.78 -7.36
C ARG A 366 9.85 3.02 -7.53
N ILE A 367 10.23 4.12 -8.18
CA ILE A 367 11.63 4.45 -8.44
C ILE A 367 12.35 4.87 -7.15
N ALA A 368 11.67 5.58 -6.24
CA ALA A 368 12.19 5.87 -4.91
C ALA A 368 12.46 4.58 -4.11
N VAL A 369 11.52 3.63 -4.09
CA VAL A 369 11.68 2.34 -3.42
C VAL A 369 12.81 1.51 -4.05
N GLU A 370 12.92 1.47 -5.37
CA GLU A 370 14.05 0.81 -6.05
C GLU A 370 15.41 1.40 -5.65
N SER A 371 15.48 2.71 -5.38
CA SER A 371 16.71 3.38 -4.93
C SER A 371 17.13 2.97 -3.51
N MET A 372 16.21 2.45 -2.69
CA MET A 372 16.55 1.93 -1.36
C MET A 372 17.39 0.65 -1.47
N VAL A 373 17.16 -0.15 -2.51
CA VAL A 373 17.78 -1.47 -2.70
C VAL A 373 19.01 -1.39 -3.60
N LYS A 374 19.09 -0.40 -4.50
CA LYS A 374 20.24 -0.19 -5.37
C LYS A 374 21.44 0.29 -4.52
N GLN A 375 22.46 -0.57 -4.47
CA GLN A 375 23.80 -0.28 -3.97
C GLN A 375 24.64 0.38 -5.06
#